data_AF-A0A955H4Y4-F1
#
_entry.id   AF-A0A955H4Y4-F1
#
_cell.length_a   1.000
_cell.length_b   1.000
_cell.length_c   1.000
_cell.angle_alpha   90.00
_cell.angle_beta   90.00
_cell.angle_gamma   90.00
#
_symmetry.space_group_name_H-M   'P 1'
#
loop_
_entity.id
_entity.type
_entity.pdbx_description
1 polymer ?
#
loop_
_entity_poly.entity_id
_entity_poly.type
_entity_poly.pdbx_seq_one_letter_code
_entity_poly.pdbx_strand_id
1 'polypeptide(L)'
;MKKTLTKLTPLFSLLFIFTLIALPYAVSADLQFQFKNPLAFSTIEDFLVAILNVVIVIATPIVVLFIIYAGFLYVTARGNATQVEEATRALTYAIIGGVLIIGAVAISKIIANLVGSFAAP
;
A
#
# COMPACT_ATOMS: atom_id res chain seq x y z
N MET A 1 29.12 -12.61 -70.29
CA MET A 1 28.48 -11.98 -69.12
C MET A 1 27.80 -12.94 -68.12
N LYS A 2 27.67 -14.26 -68.40
CA LYS A 2 26.97 -15.20 -67.48
C LYS A 2 27.77 -15.63 -66.23
N LYS A 3 29.12 -15.56 -66.27
CA LYS A 3 30.01 -16.00 -65.16
C LYS A 3 29.97 -15.10 -63.91
N THR A 4 29.57 -13.83 -64.06
CA THR A 4 29.47 -12.88 -62.93
C THR A 4 28.16 -13.05 -62.14
N LEU A 5 27.09 -13.57 -62.76
CA LEU A 5 25.81 -13.82 -62.09
C LEU A 5 25.84 -15.05 -61.17
N THR A 6 26.58 -16.11 -61.52
CA THR A 6 26.67 -17.34 -60.71
C THR A 6 27.49 -17.15 -59.42
N LYS A 7 28.34 -16.12 -59.33
CA LYS A 7 29.06 -15.78 -58.10
C LYS A 7 28.24 -14.92 -57.13
N LEU A 8 27.11 -14.37 -57.58
CA LEU A 8 26.25 -13.47 -56.80
C LEU A 8 25.12 -14.23 -56.07
N THR A 9 24.72 -15.41 -56.55
CA THR A 9 23.72 -16.28 -55.91
C THR A 9 24.07 -16.70 -54.46
N PRO A 10 25.32 -17.05 -54.09
CA PRO A 10 25.63 -17.36 -52.69
C PRO A 10 25.55 -16.12 -51.79
N LEU A 11 25.85 -14.93 -52.31
CA LEU A 11 25.77 -13.67 -51.57
C LEU A 11 24.31 -13.30 -51.24
N PHE A 12 23.39 -13.52 -52.20
CA PHE A 12 21.96 -13.36 -51.97
C PHE A 12 21.41 -14.38 -50.97
N SER A 13 21.87 -15.64 -51.03
CA SER A 13 21.50 -16.67 -50.05
C SER A 13 22.02 -16.36 -48.65
N LEU A 14 23.22 -15.78 -48.54
CA LEU A 14 23.82 -15.39 -47.26
C LEU A 14 23.11 -14.17 -46.66
N LEU A 15 22.70 -13.20 -47.49
CA LEU A 15 21.84 -12.10 -47.06
C LEU A 15 20.48 -12.62 -46.57
N PHE A 16 19.89 -13.58 -47.28
CA PHE A 16 18.61 -14.18 -46.90
C PHE A 16 18.70 -14.93 -45.56
N ILE A 17 19.76 -15.72 -45.36
CA ILE A 17 20.03 -16.41 -44.09
C ILE A 17 20.30 -15.40 -42.96
N PHE A 18 21.06 -14.33 -43.23
CA PHE A 18 21.30 -13.25 -42.28
C PHE A 18 20.00 -12.54 -41.87
N THR A 19 19.10 -12.29 -42.83
CA THR A 19 17.77 -11.71 -42.53
C THR A 19 16.86 -12.68 -41.76
N LEU A 20 16.91 -13.98 -42.05
CA LEU A 20 16.12 -14.99 -41.33
C LEU A 20 16.57 -15.13 -39.88
N ILE A 21 17.89 -15.07 -39.65
CA ILE A 21 18.48 -15.14 -38.31
C ILE A 21 18.23 -13.84 -37.55
N ALA A 22 18.29 -12.67 -38.19
CA ALA A 22 18.09 -11.38 -37.53
C ALA A 22 16.63 -11.07 -37.15
N LEU A 23 15.64 -11.64 -37.87
CA LEU A 23 14.22 -11.41 -37.64
C LEU A 23 13.73 -11.73 -36.20
N PRO A 24 14.04 -12.90 -35.60
CA PRO A 24 13.58 -13.22 -34.24
C PRO A 24 14.14 -12.27 -33.18
N TYR A 25 15.31 -11.65 -33.40
CA TYR A 25 15.88 -10.65 -32.48
C TYR A 25 15.21 -9.28 -32.59
N ALA A 26 14.54 -8.98 -33.71
CA ALA A 26 13.78 -7.74 -33.90
C ALA A 26 12.35 -7.84 -33.36
N VAL A 27 11.81 -9.06 -33.21
CA VAL A 27 10.45 -9.34 -32.74
C VAL A 27 10.34 -9.47 -31.22
N SER A 28 11.46 -9.49 -30.48
CA SER A 28 11.47 -9.49 -29.02
C SER A 28 11.33 -8.10 -28.38
N ALA A 29 10.91 -7.09 -29.15
CA ALA A 29 10.44 -5.83 -28.58
C ALA A 29 9.06 -6.09 -27.95
N ASP A 30 9.09 -6.60 -26.72
CA ASP A 30 7.94 -6.71 -25.85
C ASP A 30 7.36 -5.29 -25.70
N LEU A 31 6.30 -4.98 -26.45
CA LEU A 31 5.54 -3.74 -26.31
C LEU A 31 4.71 -3.88 -25.03
N GLN A 32 5.41 -3.88 -23.90
CA GLN A 32 4.81 -3.85 -22.60
C GLN A 32 4.22 -2.46 -22.39
N PHE A 33 3.00 -2.28 -22.87
CA PHE A 33 2.08 -1.32 -22.29
C PHE A 33 1.76 -1.78 -20.87
N GLN A 34 2.73 -1.65 -19.96
CA GLN A 34 2.48 -1.77 -18.53
C GLN A 34 1.61 -0.59 -18.15
N PHE A 35 0.36 -0.89 -17.81
CA PHE A 35 -0.48 0.03 -17.06
C PHE A 35 0.19 0.25 -15.70
N LYS A 36 1.03 1.29 -15.61
CA LYS A 36 1.56 1.76 -14.35
C LYS A 36 0.37 2.20 -13.51
N ASN A 37 0.07 1.46 -12.44
CA ASN A 37 -0.98 1.83 -11.52
C ASN A 37 -0.74 3.28 -11.06
N PRO A 38 -1.64 4.24 -11.38
CA PRO A 38 -1.47 5.61 -10.92
C PRO A 38 -1.62 5.73 -9.40
N LEU A 39 -2.14 4.69 -8.76
CA LEU A 39 -2.14 4.51 -7.32
C LEU A 39 -0.85 3.75 -6.94
N ALA A 40 -0.06 4.31 -6.04
CA ALA A 40 1.23 3.75 -5.60
C ALA A 40 1.10 2.46 -4.74
N PHE A 41 0.01 1.71 -4.90
CA PHE A 41 -0.32 0.53 -4.10
C PHE A 41 -0.37 -0.71 -5.00
N SER A 42 0.31 -1.77 -4.59
CA SER A 42 0.48 -3.01 -5.35
C SER A 42 -0.72 -3.95 -5.18
N THR A 43 -1.40 -3.84 -4.04
CA THR A 43 -2.51 -4.70 -3.62
C THR A 43 -3.60 -3.89 -2.91
N ILE A 44 -4.81 -4.46 -2.82
CA ILE A 44 -5.91 -3.87 -2.03
C ILE A 44 -5.54 -3.81 -0.54
N GLU A 45 -4.76 -4.78 -0.07
CA GLU A 45 -4.26 -4.81 1.32
C GLU A 45 -3.37 -3.60 1.61
N ASP A 46 -2.39 -3.30 0.76
CA ASP A 46 -1.51 -2.14 0.90
C ASP A 46 -2.31 -0.83 0.94
N PHE A 47 -3.35 -0.74 0.12
CA PHE A 47 -4.24 0.42 0.10
C PHE A 47 -5.03 0.58 1.40
N LEU A 48 -5.58 -0.51 1.95
CA LEU A 48 -6.30 -0.48 3.23
C LEU A 48 -5.37 -0.14 4.39
N VAL A 49 -4.15 -0.69 4.40
CA VAL A 49 -3.12 -0.34 5.41
C VAL A 49 -2.73 1.13 5.30
N ALA A 50 -2.62 1.68 4.09
CA ALA A 50 -2.33 3.10 3.89
C ALA A 50 -3.45 4.00 4.42
N ILE A 51 -4.72 3.68 4.14
CA ILE A 51 -5.87 4.41 4.69
C ILE A 51 -5.87 4.34 6.21
N LEU A 52 -5.65 3.16 6.78
CA LEU A 52 -5.62 2.97 8.23
C LEU A 52 -4.53 3.83 8.88
N ASN A 53 -3.34 3.89 8.29
CA ASN A 53 -2.26 4.74 8.78
C ASN A 53 -2.63 6.23 8.75
N VAL A 54 -3.27 6.71 7.68
CA VAL A 54 -3.76 8.10 7.61
C VAL A 54 -4.76 8.39 8.73
N VAL A 55 -5.71 7.48 8.95
CA VAL A 55 -6.70 7.61 10.03
C VAL A 55 -6.03 7.65 11.40
N ILE A 56 -5.05 6.78 11.67
CA ILE A 56 -4.33 6.76 12.96
C ILE A 56 -3.58 8.07 13.23
N VAL A 57 -2.93 8.62 12.20
CA VAL A 57 -2.18 9.89 12.32
C VAL A 57 -3.10 11.04 12.72
N ILE A 58 -4.32 11.08 12.19
CA ILE A 58 -5.31 12.12 12.51
C ILE A 58 -6.02 11.82 13.84
N ALA A 59 -6.32 10.55 14.12
CA ALA A 59 -7.05 10.14 15.32
C ALA A 59 -6.23 10.32 16.60
N THR A 60 -4.90 10.13 16.54
CA THR A 60 -4.00 10.28 17.71
C THR A 60 -4.12 11.66 18.38
N PRO A 61 -3.93 12.79 17.69
CA PRO A 61 -4.10 14.11 18.31
C PRO A 61 -5.54 14.37 18.76
N ILE A 62 -6.54 13.84 18.06
CA ILE A 62 -7.95 13.96 18.45
C ILE A 62 -8.20 13.32 19.81
N VAL A 63 -7.70 12.10 20.04
CA VAL A 63 -7.84 11.41 21.33
C VAL A 63 -7.19 12.23 22.45
N VAL A 64 -5.99 12.79 22.22
CA VAL A 64 -5.32 13.64 23.20
C VAL A 64 -6.18 14.87 23.55
N LEU A 65 -6.76 15.53 22.54
CA LEU A 65 -7.67 16.66 22.77
C LEU A 65 -8.90 16.27 23.59
N PHE A 66 -9.50 15.10 23.33
CA PHE A 66 -10.63 14.61 24.12
C PHE A 66 -10.26 14.32 25.58
N ILE A 67 -9.06 13.77 25.83
CA ILE A 67 -8.57 13.55 27.20
C ILE A 67 -8.40 14.89 27.92
N ILE A 68 -7.80 15.89 27.26
CA ILE A 68 -7.64 17.23 27.82
C ILE A 68 -9.01 17.87 28.11
N TYR A 69 -9.96 17.75 27.19
CA TYR A 69 -11.33 18.26 27.35
C TYR A 69 -12.02 17.63 28.57
N ALA A 70 -11.94 16.30 28.73
CA ALA A 70 -12.48 15.61 29.90
C ALA A 70 -11.80 16.09 31.20
N GLY A 71 -10.49 16.35 31.16
CA GLY A 71 -9.75 16.94 32.27
C GLY A 71 -10.26 18.34 32.66
N PHE A 72 -10.53 19.20 31.69
CA PHE A 72 -11.15 20.50 31.96
C PHE A 72 -12.54 20.36 32.58
N LEU A 73 -13.34 19.42 32.09
CA LEU A 73 -14.68 19.16 32.61
C LEU A 73 -14.65 18.74 34.09
N TYR A 74 -13.66 17.93 34.49
CA TYR A 74 -13.41 17.58 35.89
C TYR A 74 -13.05 18.80 36.75
N VAL A 75 -12.21 19.70 36.25
CA VAL A 75 -11.81 20.92 36.99
C VAL A 75 -12.99 21.88 37.15
N THR A 76 -13.81 22.04 36.11
CA THR A 76 -14.98 22.92 36.15
C THR A 76 -16.13 22.36 36.97
N ALA A 77 -16.21 21.03 37.17
CA ALA A 77 -17.27 20.39 37.92
C ALA A 77 -17.36 20.85 39.38
N ARG A 78 -16.24 21.29 39.99
CA ARG A 78 -16.18 21.87 41.36
C ARG A 78 -16.93 21.08 42.44
N GLY A 79 -17.00 19.75 42.30
CA GLY A 79 -17.69 18.86 43.26
C GLY A 79 -19.19 18.69 43.01
N ASN A 80 -19.75 19.23 41.93
CA ASN A 80 -21.11 18.89 41.49
C ASN A 80 -21.13 17.47 40.93
N ALA A 81 -21.89 16.58 41.58
CA ALA A 81 -21.97 15.15 41.23
C ALA A 81 -22.34 14.91 39.75
N THR A 82 -23.28 15.70 39.20
CA THR A 82 -23.73 15.56 37.81
C THR A 82 -22.61 15.89 36.81
N GLN A 83 -21.88 16.99 37.04
CA GLN A 83 -20.78 17.39 36.16
C GLN A 83 -19.56 16.44 36.28
N VAL A 84 -19.33 15.87 37.47
CA VAL A 84 -18.30 14.84 37.66
C VAL A 84 -18.66 13.56 36.92
N GLU A 85 -19.93 13.15 36.93
CA GLU A 85 -20.38 11.99 36.15
C GLU A 85 -20.18 12.23 34.65
N GLU A 86 -20.52 13.42 34.16
CA GLU A 86 -20.31 13.80 32.76
C GLU A 86 -18.83 13.79 32.36
N ALA A 87 -17.95 14.36 33.21
CA ALA A 87 -16.50 14.32 33.02
C ALA A 87 -15.96 12.88 32.96
N THR A 88 -16.48 12.00 33.82
CA THR A 88 -16.12 10.58 33.86
C THR A 88 -16.53 9.86 32.58
N ARG A 89 -17.74 10.13 32.07
CA ARG A 89 -18.22 9.57 30.80
C ARG A 89 -17.38 10.06 29.63
N ALA A 90 -17.09 11.36 29.56
CA ALA A 90 -16.24 11.94 28.53
C ALA A 90 -14.83 11.32 28.53
N LEU A 91 -14.22 11.17 29.71
CA LEU A 91 -12.92 10.52 29.86
C LEU A 91 -12.97 9.05 29.41
N THR A 92 -14.01 8.32 29.80
CA THR A 92 -14.18 6.91 29.43
C THR A 92 -14.27 6.75 27.91
N TYR A 93 -15.03 7.60 27.22
CA TYR A 93 -15.09 7.58 25.76
C TYR A 93 -13.75 7.91 25.10
N ALA A 94 -13.01 8.87 25.65
CA ALA A 94 -11.67 9.20 25.17
C ALA A 94 -10.71 8.01 25.30
N ILE A 95 -10.76 7.30 26.43
CA ILE A 95 -9.96 6.09 26.68
C ILE A 95 -10.37 4.97 25.71
N ILE A 96 -11.67 4.71 25.54
CA ILE A 96 -12.16 3.70 24.60
C ILE A 96 -11.67 3.99 23.18
N GLY A 97 -11.71 5.25 22.74
CA GLY A 97 -11.16 5.67 21.44
C GLY A 97 -9.67 5.39 21.31
N GLY A 98 -8.88 5.71 22.34
CA GLY A 98 -7.44 5.40 22.38
C GLY A 98 -7.14 3.90 22.34
N VAL A 99 -7.86 3.11 23.13
CA VAL A 99 -7.73 1.65 23.16
C VAL A 99 -8.11 1.05 21.82
N LEU A 100 -9.14 1.57 21.13
CA LEU A 100 -9.53 1.12 19.80
C LEU A 100 -8.42 1.30 18.77
N ILE A 101 -7.73 2.44 18.78
CA ILE A 101 -6.61 2.71 17.86
C ILE A 101 -5.47 1.71 18.10
N ILE A 102 -5.05 1.55 19.35
CA ILE A 102 -3.96 0.63 19.72
C ILE A 102 -4.37 -0.81 19.40
N GLY A 103 -5.60 -1.19 19.72
CA GLY A 103 -6.17 -2.51 19.47
C GLY A 103 -6.24 -2.85 17.99
N ALA A 104 -6.66 -1.91 17.14
CA ALA A 104 -6.71 -2.11 15.69
C ALA A 104 -5.33 -2.42 15.11
N VAL A 105 -4.30 -1.66 15.52
CA VAL A 105 -2.91 -1.90 15.08
C VAL A 105 -2.39 -3.23 15.59
N ALA A 106 -2.65 -3.57 16.86
CA ALA A 106 -2.23 -4.83 17.44
C ALA A 106 -2.86 -6.03 16.71
N ILE A 107 -4.17 -6.00 16.49
CA ILE A 107 -4.91 -7.06 15.77
C ILE A 107 -4.40 -7.19 14.33
N SER A 108 -4.23 -6.08 13.61
CA SER A 108 -3.70 -6.08 12.24
C SER A 108 -2.31 -6.74 12.16
N LYS A 109 -1.40 -6.40 13.09
CA LYS A 109 -0.08 -7.01 13.18
C LYS A 109 -0.15 -8.49 13.51
N ILE A 110 -1.04 -8.91 14.41
CA ILE A 110 -1.20 -10.33 14.74
C ILE A 110 -1.64 -11.09 13.48
N ILE A 111 -2.68 -10.62 12.79
CA ILE A 111 -3.18 -11.28 11.58
C ILE A 111 -2.08 -11.37 10.50
N ALA A 112 -1.35 -10.28 10.25
CA ALA A 112 -0.26 -10.26 9.27
C ALA A 112 0.85 -11.27 9.61
N ASN A 113 1.24 -11.36 10.88
CA ASN A 113 2.24 -12.33 11.33
C ASN A 113 1.73 -13.78 11.21
N LEU A 114 0.47 -14.03 11.55
CA LEU A 114 -0.12 -15.37 11.41
C LEU A 114 -0.16 -15.80 9.95
N VAL A 115 -0.65 -14.93 9.05
CA VAL A 115 -0.65 -15.20 7.61
C VAL A 115 0.77 -15.42 7.08
N GLY A 116 1.72 -14.57 7.46
CA GLY A 116 3.13 -14.73 7.07
C GLY A 116 3.74 -16.05 7.54
N SER A 117 3.35 -16.54 8.71
CA SER A 117 3.80 -17.84 9.23
C SER A 117 3.28 -19.04 8.43
N PHE A 118 2.13 -18.91 7.77
CA PHE A 118 1.60 -19.96 6.88
C PHE A 118 2.05 -19.79 5.42
N ALA A 119 2.60 -18.62 5.07
CA ALA A 119 3.09 -18.30 3.73
C ALA A 119 4.60 -18.54 3.53
N ALA A 120 5.35 -18.85 4.59
CA ALA A 120 6.70 -19.40 4.47
C ALA A 120 6.63 -20.89 4.06
N PRO A 121 7.54 -21.38 3.20
CA PRO A 121 7.44 -22.70 2.55
C PRO A 121 7.40 -23.89 3.51
#